data_AF-A0A7W0RSI8-F1
#
_entry.id   AF-A0A7W0RSI8-F1
#
_cell.length_a   1.000
_cell.length_b   1.000
_cell.length_c   1.000
_cell.angle_alpha   90.00
_cell.angle_beta   90.00
_cell.angle_gamma   90.00
#
_symmetry.space_group_name_H-M   'P 1'
#
loop_
_entity.id
_entity.type
_entity.pdbx_description
1 polymer ?
#
loop_
_entity_poly.entity_id
_entity_poly.type
_entity_poly.pdbx_seq_one_letter_code
_entity_poly.pdbx_strand_id
1 'polypeptide(L)'
;NYARATKQREEQLTALAQETGGRILLPSSTEGIIKQVEQVSRDIEAQYVVTYAPKRLFEPTSGAVRPINVFSRRIGLRLFSLRSHVVAPAT
;
A
#
# COMPACT_ATOMS: atom_id res chain seq x y z
N ASN A 1 5.77 1.29 30.73
CA ASN A 1 6.86 1.72 29.82
C ASN A 1 6.29 2.24 28.50
N TYR A 2 6.02 3.54 28.40
CA TYR A 2 5.36 4.16 27.24
C TYR A 2 6.18 4.03 25.94
N ALA A 3 7.50 4.19 26.01
CA ALA A 3 8.37 4.11 24.83
C ALA A 3 8.27 2.76 24.09
N ARG A 4 8.14 1.64 24.82
CA ARG A 4 7.98 0.31 24.21
C ARG A 4 6.63 0.18 23.50
N ALA A 5 5.56 0.68 24.11
CA ALA A 5 4.23 0.63 23.51
C ALA A 5 4.14 1.52 22.25
N THR A 6 4.79 2.68 22.24
CA THR A 6 4.86 3.55 21.06
C THR A 6 5.58 2.85 19.90
N LYS A 7 6.75 2.26 20.18
CA LYS A 7 7.52 1.53 19.15
C LYS A 7 6.73 0.35 18.57
N GLN A 8 6.05 -0.42 19.42
CA GLN A 8 5.23 -1.53 18.97
C GLN A 8 4.09 -1.07 18.05
N ARG A 9 3.45 0.06 18.38
CA ARG A 9 2.39 0.62 17.52
C ARG A 9 2.93 1.13 16.19
N GLU A 10 4.10 1.76 16.20
CA GLU A 10 4.77 2.21 14.98
C GLU A 10 5.07 1.03 14.03
N GLU A 11 5.58 -0.08 14.56
CA GLU A 11 5.84 -1.30 13.81
C GLU A 11 4.54 -1.87 13.20
N GLN A 12 3.45 -1.93 13.99
CA GLN A 12 2.15 -2.40 13.53
C GLN A 12 1.56 -1.53 12.42
N LEU A 13 1.61 -0.21 12.57
CA LEU A 13 1.10 0.73 11.57
C LEU A 13 1.95 0.70 10.30
N THR A 14 3.26 0.49 10.42
CA THR A 14 4.16 0.32 9.28
C THR A 14 3.80 -0.94 8.49
N ALA A 15 3.56 -2.06 9.18
CA ALA A 15 3.15 -3.30 8.53
C ALA A 15 1.82 -3.15 7.79
N LEU A 16 0.83 -2.52 8.42
CA LEU A 16 -0.47 -2.25 7.80
C LEU A 16 -0.36 -1.36 6.56
N ALA A 17 0.46 -0.31 6.64
CA ALA A 17 0.71 0.56 5.48
C ALA A 17 1.34 -0.22 4.33
N GLN A 18 2.30 -1.10 4.59
CA GLN A 18 2.96 -1.91 3.56
C GLN A 18 2.02 -2.94 2.92
N GLU A 19 1.10 -3.53 3.69
CA GLU A 19 0.11 -4.49 3.19
C GLU A 19 -0.92 -3.81 2.26
N THR A 20 -1.38 -2.61 2.65
CA THR A 20 -2.34 -1.82 1.88
C THR A 20 -1.73 -1.08 0.70
N GLY A 21 -0.43 -1.28 0.43
CA GLY A 21 0.30 -0.61 -0.64
C GLY A 21 0.55 0.88 -0.37
N GLY A 22 0.41 1.33 0.88
CA GLY A 22 0.75 2.66 1.35
C GLY A 22 2.13 2.73 2.01
N ARG A 23 2.40 3.86 2.66
CA ARG A 23 3.57 4.06 3.51
C ARG A 23 3.21 4.93 4.71
N ILE A 24 3.87 4.70 5.84
CA ILE A 24 3.81 5.62 6.97
C ILE A 24 4.81 6.77 6.78
N LEU A 25 4.41 7.97 7.18
CA LEU A 25 5.24 9.17 7.15
C LEU A 25 5.39 9.68 8.58
N LEU A 26 6.62 9.69 9.10
CA LEU A 26 6.94 10.08 10.47
C LEU A 26 7.95 11.25 10.44
N PRO A 27 7.50 12.48 10.15
CA PRO A 27 8.37 13.64 10.16
C PRO A 27 8.82 13.97 11.58
N SER A 28 10.10 14.30 11.75
CA SER A 28 10.69 14.73 13.02
C SER A 28 10.67 16.24 13.23
N SER A 29 10.26 17.02 12.22
CA SER A 29 10.15 18.48 12.28
C SER A 29 9.07 19.01 11.34
N THR A 30 8.65 20.25 11.58
CA THR A 30 7.66 20.95 10.76
C THR A 30 8.15 21.17 9.32
N GLU A 31 9.42 21.50 9.11
CA GLU A 31 10.02 21.61 7.77
C GLU A 31 10.03 20.25 7.07
N GLY A 32 10.22 19.17 7.83
CA GLY A 32 10.10 17.80 7.35
C GLY A 32 8.68 17.46 6.85
N ILE A 33 7.65 18.00 7.50
CA ILE A 33 6.25 17.84 7.07
C ILE A 33 6.06 18.45 5.68
N ILE A 34 6.48 19.71 5.47
CA ILE A 34 6.27 20.42 4.19
C ILE A 34 6.91 19.64 3.03
N LYS A 35 8.17 19.20 3.19
CA LYS A 35 8.86 18.40 2.18
C LYS A 35 8.15 17.08 1.89
N GLN A 36 7.60 16.43 2.92
CA GLN A 36 6.85 15.19 2.75
C GLN A 36 5.53 15.43 2.03
N VAL A 37 4.83 16.53 2.30
CA VAL A 37 3.58 16.91 1.62
C VAL A 37 3.81 17.10 0.12
N GLU A 38 4.88 17.81 -0.27
CA GLU A 38 5.22 17.96 -1.70
C GLU A 38 5.48 16.62 -2.39
N GLN A 39 6.14 15.69 -1.69
CA GLN A 39 6.34 14.34 -2.21
C GLN A 39 5.04 13.55 -2.33
N VAL A 40 4.12 13.69 -1.36
CA VAL A 40 2.79 13.06 -1.44
C VAL A 40 2.02 13.58 -2.64
N SER A 41 2.05 14.89 -2.93
CA SER A 41 1.39 15.44 -4.12
C SER A 41 1.89 14.78 -5.40
N ARG A 42 3.22 14.68 -5.56
CA ARG A 42 3.84 14.01 -6.71
C ARG A 42 3.47 12.53 -6.79
N ASP A 43 3.39 11.85 -5.65
CA ASP A 43 3.03 10.43 -5.59
C ASP A 43 1.56 10.20 -6.01
N ILE A 44 0.64 11.11 -5.63
CA ILE A 44 -0.78 11.08 -6.03
C ILE A 44 -0.91 11.29 -7.54
N GLU A 45 -0.20 12.28 -8.09
CA GLU A 45 -0.19 12.55 -9.53
C GLU A 45 0.35 11.37 -10.36
N ALA A 46 1.20 10.54 -9.75
CA ALA A 46 1.80 9.36 -10.37
C ALA A 46 1.09 8.04 -10.04
N GLN A 47 -0.13 8.09 -9.50
CA GLN A 47 -0.89 6.90 -9.14
C GLN A 47 -1.59 6.27 -10.36
N TYR A 48 -1.52 4.94 -10.48
CA TYR A 48 -2.17 4.17 -11.53
C TYR A 48 -3.15 3.16 -10.94
N VAL A 49 -4.31 3.00 -11.59
CA VAL A 49 -5.28 1.94 -11.26
C VAL A 49 -5.09 0.78 -12.23
N VAL A 50 -4.83 -0.40 -11.68
CA VAL A 50 -4.71 -1.64 -12.47
C VAL A 50 -5.95 -2.48 -12.23
N THR A 51 -6.77 -2.64 -13.27
CA THR A 51 -7.92 -3.54 -13.23
C THR A 51 -7.50 -4.94 -13.65
N TYR A 52 -7.61 -5.90 -12.73
CA TYR A 52 -7.39 -7.31 -13.02
C TYR A 52 -8.73 -8.04 -13.16
N ALA A 53 -9.08 -8.43 -14.40
CA ALA A 53 -10.26 -9.23 -14.70
C ALA A 53 -9.82 -10.67 -15.05
N PRO A 54 -10.05 -11.67 -14.18
CA PRO A 54 -9.67 -13.04 -14.47
C PRO A 54 -10.55 -13.62 -15.59
N LYS A 55 -9.93 -14.27 -16.59
CA LYS A 55 -10.62 -14.86 -17.76
C LYS A 55 -11.44 -16.15 -17.49
N ARG A 56 -11.81 -16.42 -16.22
CA ARG A 56 -12.32 -17.70 -15.65
C ARG A 56 -11.22 -18.73 -15.42
N LEU A 57 -11.25 -19.39 -14.24
CA LEU A 57 -10.78 -20.78 -14.09
C LEU A 57 -11.37 -21.53 -12.88
N PHE A 58 -11.95 -20.88 -11.86
CA PHE A 58 -12.72 -21.55 -10.80
C PHE A 58 -13.78 -20.60 -10.26
N GLU A 59 -14.92 -21.11 -9.79
CA GLU A 59 -15.89 -20.30 -9.03
C GLU A 59 -15.14 -19.53 -7.94
N PRO A 60 -15.33 -18.20 -7.85
CA PRO A 60 -14.70 -17.44 -6.78
C PRO A 60 -15.26 -17.94 -5.45
N THR A 61 -14.45 -18.68 -4.69
CA THR A 61 -14.73 -18.88 -3.26
C THR A 61 -14.76 -17.49 -2.63
N SER A 62 -15.94 -17.08 -2.16
CA SER A 62 -16.10 -15.82 -1.45
C SER A 62 -15.05 -15.71 -0.34
N GLY A 63 -14.37 -14.56 -0.27
CA GLY A 63 -13.29 -14.34 0.71
C GLY A 63 -11.91 -14.90 0.32
N ALA A 64 -11.74 -15.48 -0.86
CA ALA A 64 -10.41 -15.89 -1.34
C ALA A 64 -9.49 -14.66 -1.54
N VAL A 65 -8.31 -14.71 -0.94
CA VAL A 65 -7.25 -13.72 -1.10
C VAL A 65 -6.38 -14.09 -2.29
N ARG A 66 -6.22 -13.17 -3.25
CA ARG A 66 -5.33 -13.38 -4.40
C ARG A 66 -4.11 -12.46 -4.31
N PRO A 67 -2.88 -12.99 -4.32
CA PRO A 67 -1.69 -12.14 -4.35
C PRO A 67 -1.57 -11.45 -5.71
N ILE A 68 -1.27 -10.16 -5.71
CA ILE A 68 -0.99 -9.38 -6.92
C ILE A 68 0.43 -8.84 -6.80
N ASN A 69 1.26 -9.19 -7.78
CA ASN A 69 2.62 -8.66 -7.90
C ASN A 69 2.67 -7.69 -9.07
N VAL A 70 2.95 -6.43 -8.79
CA VAL A 70 3.12 -5.38 -9.79
C VAL A 70 4.62 -5.14 -10.00
N PHE A 71 5.04 -5.05 -11.26
CA PHE A 71 6.43 -4.75 -11.61
C PHE A 71 6.47 -3.55 -12.55
N SER A 72 7.42 -2.64 -12.33
CA SER A 72 7.70 -1.53 -13.24
C SER A 72 8.84 -1.90 -14.19
N ARG A 73 8.70 -1.53 -15.47
CA ARG A 73 9.78 -1.67 -16.46
C ARG A 73 10.80 -0.54 -16.39
N ARG A 74 10.47 0.58 -15.71
CA ARG A 74 11.36 1.74 -15.59
C ARG A 74 12.24 1.60 -14.35
N ILE A 75 13.55 1.61 -14.58
CA ILE A 75 14.57 1.55 -13.53
C ILE A 75 14.56 2.85 -12.72
N GLY A 76 14.77 2.74 -11.40
CA GLY A 76 14.87 3.90 -10.50
C GLY A 76 13.54 4.41 -9.94
N LEU A 77 12.41 3.76 -10.25
CA LEU A 77 11.13 4.08 -9.61
C LEU A 77 10.94 3.28 -8.32
N ARG A 78 10.41 3.96 -7.29
CA ARG A 78 9.89 3.28 -6.09
C ARG A 78 8.43 2.92 -6.35
N LEU A 79 8.13 1.62 -6.39
CA LEU A 79 6.78 1.12 -6.61
C LEU A 79 6.09 0.85 -5.28
N PHE A 80 4.87 1.35 -5.15
CA PHE A 80 3.95 1.02 -4.07
C PHE A 80 2.71 0.37 -4.69
N SER A 81 2.35 -0.83 -4.22
CA SER A 81 1.22 -1.59 -4.78
C SER A 81 0.51 -2.37 -3.71
N LEU A 82 -0.81 -2.48 -3.83
CA LEU A 82 -1.62 -3.44 -3.08
C LEU A 82 -1.10 -4.85 -3.35
N ARG A 83 -0.76 -5.57 -2.27
CA ARG A 83 -0.18 -6.92 -2.37
C ARG A 83 -1.23 -8.00 -2.57
N SER A 84 -2.49 -7.70 -2.30
CA SER A 84 -3.59 -8.65 -2.40
C SER A 84 -4.88 -7.98 -2.83
N HIS A 85 -5.73 -8.76 -3.49
CA HIS A 85 -7.10 -8.41 -3.80
C HIS A 85 -8.04 -9.43 -3.17
N VAL A 86 -9.00 -8.96 -2.39
CA VAL A 86 -10.07 -9.78 -1.81
C VAL A 86 -11.21 -9.83 -2.79
N VAL A 87 -11.61 -11.03 -3.20
CA VAL A 87 -12.77 -11.20 -4.07
C VAL A 87 -14.04 -10.94 -3.27
N ALA A 88 -14.74 -9.84 -3.58
CA ALA A 88 -16.03 -9.56 -3.00
C ALA A 88 -17.04 -10.66 -3.38
N PRO A 89 -17.98 -11.03 -2.49
CA PRO A 89 -19.06 -11.94 -2.83
C PRO A 89 -19.85 -11.37 -4.02
N ALA A 90 -20.23 -12.24 -4.96
CA ALA A 90 -21.20 -11.87 -5.99
C ALA A 90 -22.55 -11.62 -5.30
N THR A 91 -23.07 -10.38 -5.43
CA THR A 91 -24.43 -10.02 -5.01
C THR A 91 -25.46 -10.65 -5.94
#